data_AF-A0A0E3Q5Q7-F1
#
_entry.id   AF-A0A0E3Q5Q7-F1
#
_cell.length_a   1.000
_cell.length_b   1.000
_cell.length_c   1.000
_cell.angle_alpha   90.00
_cell.angle_beta   90.00
_cell.angle_gamma   90.00
#
_symmetry.space_group_name_H-M   'P 1'
#
loop_
_entity.id
_entity.type
_entity.pdbx_description
1 polymer ?
#
loop_
_entity_poly.entity_id
_entity_poly.type
_entity_poly.pdbx_seq_one_letter_code
_entity_poly.pdbx_strand_id
1 'polypeptide(L)'
;MKAIGAKNKDILMILIFNSALVGFVGGLLGVMLGSTISSGLQSMMGDMTSGSGISPYLIVEGLVLAVLTGVTSGVIPAYRASKLKPVDALRYE
;
A
#
# COMPACT_ATOMS: atom_id res chain seq x y z
N MET A 1 12.75 16.14 11.16
CA MET A 1 13.80 15.16 10.77
C MET A 1 15.00 15.81 10.10
N LYS A 2 14.83 16.55 9.00
CA LYS A 2 15.97 17.17 8.30
C LYS A 2 16.71 18.23 9.14
N ALA A 3 16.01 18.95 10.02
CA ALA A 3 16.60 19.89 10.98
C ALA A 3 17.46 19.22 12.09
N ILE A 4 17.31 17.90 12.30
CA ILE A 4 18.08 17.10 13.28
C ILE A 4 19.29 16.42 12.59
N GLY A 5 19.53 16.66 11.30
CA GLY A 5 20.68 16.14 10.55
C GLY A 5 20.42 14.88 9.71
N ALA A 6 19.17 14.41 9.61
CA ALA A 6 18.82 13.28 8.74
C ALA A 6 19.07 13.61 7.26
N LYS A 7 19.72 12.70 6.52
CA LYS A 7 19.98 12.91 5.08
C LYS A 7 18.68 12.74 4.28
N ASN A 8 18.61 13.38 3.11
CA ASN A 8 17.47 13.27 2.20
C ASN A 8 17.13 11.80 1.87
N LYS A 9 18.15 10.94 1.73
CA LYS A 9 17.98 9.51 1.46
C LYS A 9 17.30 8.76 2.60
N ASP A 10 17.55 9.16 3.85
CA ASP A 10 17.01 8.48 5.03
C ASP A 10 15.51 8.75 5.15
N ILE A 11 15.13 10.03 4.91
CA ILE A 11 13.73 10.46 4.87
C ILE A 11 12.98 9.77 3.73
N LEU A 12 13.61 9.68 2.55
CA LEU A 12 13.03 9.00 1.39
C LEU A 12 12.79 7.52 1.68
N MET A 13 13.77 6.79 2.23
CA MET A 13 13.63 5.37 2.58
C MET A 13 12.51 5.14 3.59
N ILE A 14 12.42 5.96 4.64
CA ILE A 14 11.35 5.83 5.65
C ILE A 14 9.97 6.01 5.02
N LEU A 15 9.80 7.03 4.17
CA LEU A 15 8.51 7.30 3.54
C LEU A 15 8.12 6.22 2.54
N ILE A 16 9.06 5.73 1.72
CA ILE A 16 8.82 4.62 0.81
C ILE A 16 8.45 3.36 1.60
N PHE A 17 9.15 3.06 2.69
CA PHE A 17 8.87 1.93 3.55
C PHE A 17 7.47 2.03 4.18
N ASN A 18 7.08 3.21 4.66
CA ASN A 18 5.72 3.44 5.16
C ASN A 18 4.67 3.25 4.05
N SER A 19 4.89 3.78 2.85
CA SER A 19 3.96 3.57 1.73
C SER A 19 3.85 2.10 1.33
N ALA A 20 4.96 1.35 1.36
CA ALA A 20 4.96 -0.09 1.13
C ALA A 20 4.20 -0.84 2.22
N LEU A 21 4.41 -0.51 3.50
CA LEU A 21 3.68 -1.10 4.62
C LEU A 21 2.18 -0.81 4.55
N VAL A 22 1.79 0.43 4.24
CA VAL A 22 0.37 0.80 4.07
C VAL A 22 -0.25 0.01 2.92
N GLY A 23 0.43 -0.09 1.77
CA GLY A 23 -0.02 -0.91 0.64
C GLY A 23 -0.13 -2.40 0.97
N PHE A 24 0.83 -2.92 1.74
CA PHE A 24 0.82 -4.32 2.20
C PHE A 24 -0.33 -4.60 3.15
N VAL A 25 -0.53 -3.77 4.18
CA VAL A 25 -1.63 -3.92 5.15
C VAL A 25 -2.98 -3.75 4.45
N GLY A 26 -3.11 -2.76 3.56
CA GLY A 26 -4.31 -2.56 2.76
C GLY A 26 -4.60 -3.75 1.84
N GLY A 27 -3.56 -4.31 1.20
CA GLY A 27 -3.68 -5.53 0.40
C GLY A 27 -4.10 -6.75 1.21
N LEU A 28 -3.53 -6.93 2.41
CA LEU A 28 -3.89 -8.04 3.31
C LEU A 28 -5.37 -7.96 3.74
N LEU A 29 -5.82 -6.76 4.12
CA LEU A 29 -7.22 -6.49 4.46
C LEU A 29 -8.13 -6.69 3.25
N GLY A 30 -7.70 -6.24 2.07
CA GLY A 30 -8.43 -6.43 0.81
C GLY A 30 -8.62 -7.90 0.45
N VAL A 31 -7.58 -8.72 0.61
CA VAL A 31 -7.66 -10.18 0.41
C VAL A 31 -8.63 -10.82 1.42
N MET A 32 -8.54 -10.45 2.70
CA MET A 32 -9.45 -10.98 3.73
C MET A 32 -10.91 -10.64 3.42
N LEU A 33 -11.20 -9.38 3.11
CA LEU A 33 -12.54 -8.91 2.76
C LEU A 33 -13.04 -9.53 1.44
N GLY A 34 -12.19 -9.57 0.41
CA GLY A 34 -12.52 -10.17 -0.88
C GLY A 34 -12.84 -11.66 -0.75
N SER A 35 -12.09 -12.40 0.07
CA SER A 35 -12.36 -13.81 0.34
C SER A 35 -13.67 -14.01 1.11
N THR A 36 -13.97 -13.17 2.10
CA THR A 36 -15.23 -13.28 2.85
C THR A 36 -16.43 -12.96 1.96
N ILE A 37 -16.36 -11.89 1.17
CA ILE A 37 -17.42 -11.53 0.22
C ILE A 37 -17.62 -12.63 -0.83
N SER A 38 -16.53 -13.17 -1.40
CA SER A 38 -16.60 -14.25 -2.38
C SER A 38 -17.24 -15.52 -1.80
N SER A 39 -16.87 -15.91 -0.58
CA SER A 39 -17.47 -17.05 0.10
C SER A 39 -18.96 -16.84 0.44
N GLY A 40 -19.33 -15.63 0.87
CA GLY A 40 -20.72 -15.26 1.12
C GLY A 40 -21.56 -15.28 -0.15
N LEU A 41 -21.03 -14.77 -1.25
CA LEU A 41 -21.71 -14.77 -2.54
C LEU A 41 -21.92 -16.19 -3.08
N GLN A 42 -20.92 -17.07 -2.95
CA GLN A 42 -21.07 -18.49 -3.29
C GLN A 42 -22.19 -19.16 -2.49
N SER A 43 -22.31 -18.86 -1.19
CA SER A 43 -23.39 -19.40 -0.34
C SER A 43 -24.80 -18.94 -0.77
N MET A 44 -24.91 -17.75 -1.38
CA MET A 44 -26.19 -17.19 -1.83
C MET A 44 -26.57 -17.59 -3.26
N MET A 45 -25.59 -17.80 -4.15
CA MET A 45 -25.82 -18.13 -5.56
C MET A 45 -25.85 -19.63 -5.87
N GLY A 46 -25.46 -20.49 -4.92
CA GLY A 46 -25.42 -21.94 -5.09
C GLY A 46 -24.36 -22.43 -6.10
N ASP A 47 -24.31 -23.74 -6.33
CA ASP A 47 -23.37 -24.50 -7.18
C ASP A 47 -23.30 -24.08 -8.67
N MET A 48 -23.89 -22.95 -9.08
CA MET A 48 -23.65 -22.37 -10.42
C MET A 48 -22.19 -21.98 -10.65
N THR A 49 -21.36 -22.01 -9.60
CA THR A 49 -19.97 -21.56 -9.59
C THR A 49 -18.97 -22.62 -9.14
N SER A 50 -19.33 -23.92 -9.12
CA SER A 50 -18.49 -25.01 -8.57
C SER A 50 -17.09 -25.20 -9.20
N GLY A 51 -16.71 -24.37 -10.18
CA GLY A 51 -15.35 -24.26 -10.74
C GLY A 51 -14.58 -22.97 -10.39
N SER A 52 -15.19 -21.97 -9.74
CA SER A 52 -14.58 -20.67 -9.45
C SER A 52 -14.00 -20.58 -8.04
N GLY A 53 -13.15 -21.55 -7.67
CA GLY A 53 -12.34 -21.44 -6.46
C GLY A 53 -11.45 -20.19 -6.55
N ILE A 54 -11.29 -19.46 -5.43
CA ILE A 54 -10.33 -18.35 -5.37
C ILE A 54 -8.94 -18.95 -5.62
N SER A 55 -8.38 -18.68 -6.80
CA SER A 55 -7.04 -19.16 -7.14
C SER A 55 -6.00 -18.48 -6.25
N PRO A 56 -5.11 -19.23 -5.58
CA PRO A 56 -4.00 -18.66 -4.81
C PRO A 56 -3.15 -17.69 -5.62
N TYR A 57 -3.09 -17.90 -6.95
CA TYR A 57 -2.38 -17.02 -7.88
C TYR A 57 -2.98 -15.61 -7.94
N LEU A 58 -4.33 -15.49 -7.97
CA LEU A 58 -5.03 -14.19 -7.99
C LEU A 58 -4.84 -13.40 -6.69
N ILE A 59 -4.75 -14.11 -5.56
CA ILE A 59 -4.45 -13.50 -4.25
C ILE A 59 -3.05 -12.88 -4.28
N VAL A 60 -2.06 -13.61 -4.79
CA VAL A 60 -0.66 -13.14 -4.87
C VAL A 60 -0.55 -11.96 -5.83
N GLU A 61 -1.16 -12.03 -7.02
CA GLU A 61 -1.18 -10.90 -7.96
C GLU A 61 -1.85 -9.66 -7.36
N GLY A 62 -3.00 -9.83 -6.69
CA GLY A 62 -3.69 -8.72 -6.02
C GLY A 62 -2.84 -8.06 -4.94
N LEU A 63 -2.12 -8.86 -4.14
CA LEU A 63 -1.23 -8.34 -3.10
C LEU A 63 -0.03 -7.59 -3.70
N VAL A 64 0.57 -8.12 -4.76
CA VAL A 64 1.66 -7.46 -5.49
C VAL A 64 1.19 -6.13 -6.09
N LEU A 65 0.01 -6.11 -6.71
CA LEU A 65 -0.57 -4.89 -7.27
C LEU A 65 -0.90 -3.85 -6.18
N ALA A 66 -1.41 -4.27 -5.01
CA ALA A 66 -1.69 -3.38 -3.90
C ALA A 66 -0.40 -2.70 -3.37
N VAL A 67 0.67 -3.48 -3.20
CA VAL A 67 1.98 -2.95 -2.79
C VAL A 67 2.55 -2.02 -3.85
N LEU A 68 2.52 -2.41 -5.13
CA LEU A 68 3.00 -1.57 -6.24
C LEU A 68 2.23 -0.25 -6.32
N THR A 69 0.91 -0.28 -6.21
CA THR A 69 0.07 0.92 -6.24
C THR A 69 0.35 1.82 -5.03
N GLY A 70 0.51 1.23 -3.83
CA GLY A 70 0.88 1.97 -2.62
C GLY A 70 2.25 2.64 -2.72
N VAL A 71 3.26 1.91 -3.22
CA VAL A 71 4.62 2.44 -3.40
C VAL A 71 4.64 3.52 -4.48
N THR A 72 4.05 3.27 -5.67
CA THR A 72 4.04 4.26 -6.76
C THR A 72 3.34 5.55 -6.35
N SER A 73 2.22 5.46 -5.63
CA SER A 73 1.55 6.62 -5.06
C SER A 73 2.39 7.34 -3.99
N GLY A 74 3.20 6.60 -3.22
CA GLY A 74 4.04 7.13 -2.14
C GLY A 74 5.35 7.76 -2.60
N VAL A 75 5.92 7.30 -3.72
CA VAL A 75 7.24 7.74 -4.19
C VAL A 75 7.27 9.23 -4.55
N ILE A 76 6.25 9.74 -5.26
CA ILE A 76 6.17 11.14 -5.66
C ILE A 76 6.12 12.09 -4.45
N PRO A 77 5.19 11.93 -3.48
CA PRO A 77 5.18 12.77 -2.29
C PRO A 77 6.42 12.55 -1.41
N ALA A 78 6.95 11.33 -1.29
CA ALA A 78 8.17 11.04 -0.55
C ALA A 78 9.38 11.79 -1.11
N TYR A 79 9.51 11.83 -2.43
CA TYR A 79 10.57 12.58 -3.10
C TYR A 79 10.45 14.08 -2.84
N ARG A 80 9.24 14.65 -2.96
CA ARG A 80 8.97 16.07 -2.68
C ARG A 80 9.29 16.41 -1.21
N ALA A 81 8.83 15.59 -0.26
CA ALA A 81 9.09 15.74 1.16
C ALA A 81 10.59 15.65 1.51
N SER A 82 11.31 14.71 0.88
CA SER A 82 12.75 14.53 1.08
C SER A 82 13.58 15.72 0.60
N LYS A 83 13.05 16.59 -0.29
CA LYS A 83 13.75 17.76 -0.84
C LYS A 83 13.40 19.09 -0.18
N LEU A 84 12.35 19.15 0.63
CA LEU A 84 11.97 20.37 1.39
C LEU A 84 13.13 20.88 2.25
N LYS A 85 13.46 22.17 2.14
CA LYS A 85 14.53 22.79 2.94
C LYS A 85 14.01 23.06 4.35
N PRO A 86 14.77 22.76 5.41
CA PRO A 86 14.32 22.97 6.80
C PRO A 86 13.98 24.45 7.09
N VAL A 87 14.75 25.36 6.49
CA VAL A 87 14.54 26.82 6.59
C VAL A 87 13.18 27.24 6.05
N ASP A 88 12.69 26.61 4.99
CA ASP A 88 11.37 26.95 4.41
C ASP A 88 10.23 26.34 5.23
N ALA A 89 10.47 25.22 5.91
CA ALA A 89 9.50 24.61 6.82
C ALA A 89 9.34 25.40 8.13
N LEU A 90 10.42 25.99 8.64
CA LEU A 90 10.43 26.82 9.85
C LEU A 90 9.92 28.26 9.63
N ARG A 91 9.94 28.77 8.40
CA ARG A 91 9.38 30.11 8.07
C ARG A 91 7.87 30.11 7.85
N TYR A 92 7.25 28.92 7.80
CA TYR A 92 5.81 28.74 7.63
C TYR A 92 5.08 28.48 8.96
N GLU A 93 5.82 28.44 10.08
CA GLU A 93 5.31 28.64 11.44
C GLU A 93 5.45 30.11 11.85
#